data_AF-R1AXZ1-F1
#
_entry.id   AF-R1AXZ1-F1
#
_cell.length_a   1.000
_cell.length_b   1.000
_cell.length_c   1.000
_cell.angle_alpha   90.00
_cell.angle_beta   90.00
_cell.angle_gamma   90.00
#
_symmetry.space_group_name_H-M   'P 1'
#
loop_
_entity.id
_entity.type
_entity.pdbx_description
1 polymer ?
#
loop_
_entity_poly.entity_id
_entity_poly.type
_entity_poly.pdbx_seq_one_letter_code
_entity_poly.pdbx_strand_id
1 'polypeptide(L)'
;MLKSIVLIIIGISGGIVVGNALASFITLLDIIPRLAQLTNSQKSISLYTKVMIISVVLIALMTFLNFSIKLNTFFLIPIGLTMGAYIGLLAAALAEVVNVIPVLVNRLNIQDYVYYVLIALSVGKVVGSLLQWLILFNVN
;
A
#
# COMPACT_ATOMS: atom_id res chain seq x y z
N MET A 1 -32.22 -16.27 -2.94
CA MET A 1 -31.65 -15.63 -4.14
C MET A 1 -31.13 -14.22 -3.87
N LEU A 2 -31.92 -13.29 -3.32
CA LEU A 2 -31.45 -11.92 -3.05
C LEU A 2 -30.20 -11.85 -2.15
N LYS A 3 -30.15 -12.66 -1.08
CA LYS A 3 -28.98 -12.76 -0.18
C LYS A 3 -27.69 -13.14 -0.92
N SER A 4 -27.76 -14.10 -1.84
CA SER A 4 -26.59 -14.57 -2.61
C SER A 4 -26.08 -13.49 -3.56
N ILE A 5 -26.97 -12.75 -4.20
CA ILE A 5 -26.61 -11.64 -5.10
C ILE A 5 -25.93 -10.52 -4.30
N VAL A 6 -26.47 -10.17 -3.13
CA VAL A 6 -25.88 -9.17 -2.24
C VAL A 6 -24.50 -9.60 -1.75
N LEU A 7 -24.32 -10.88 -1.37
CA LEU A 7 -23.02 -11.42 -0.96
C LEU A 7 -21.97 -11.36 -2.09
N ILE A 8 -22.37 -11.65 -3.34
CA ILE A 8 -21.49 -11.53 -4.50
C ILE A 8 -21.06 -10.08 -4.72
N ILE A 9 -22.00 -9.13 -4.64
CA ILE A 9 -21.70 -7.70 -4.79
C ILE A 9 -20.75 -7.22 -3.70
N ILE A 10 -21.00 -7.60 -2.43
CA ILE A 10 -20.12 -7.25 -1.31
C ILE A 10 -18.73 -7.83 -1.52
N GLY A 11 -18.63 -9.11 -1.89
CA GLY A 11 -17.34 -9.78 -2.15
C GLY A 11 -16.54 -9.12 -3.27
N ILE A 12 -17.18 -8.79 -4.39
CA ILE A 12 -16.54 -8.10 -5.52
C ILE A 12 -16.11 -6.70 -5.11
N SER A 13 -16.97 -5.96 -4.41
CA SER A 13 -16.66 -4.59 -3.96
C SER A 13 -15.46 -4.57 -3.00
N GLY A 14 -15.41 -5.50 -2.05
CA GLY A 14 -14.27 -5.66 -1.15
C GLY A 14 -12.97 -5.96 -1.89
N GLY A 15 -13.02 -6.89 -2.85
CA GLY A 15 -11.85 -7.23 -3.68
C GLY A 15 -11.31 -6.04 -4.47
N ILE A 16 -12.21 -5.24 -5.09
CA ILE A 16 -11.83 -4.05 -5.85
C ILE A 16 -11.21 -2.99 -4.93
N VAL A 17 -11.80 -2.73 -3.77
CA VAL A 17 -11.30 -1.73 -2.81
C VAL A 17 -9.90 -2.10 -2.32
N VAL A 18 -9.68 -3.35 -1.90
CA VAL A 18 -8.38 -3.80 -1.40
C VAL A 18 -7.33 -3.83 -2.50
N GLY A 19 -7.68 -4.34 -3.69
CA GLY A 19 -6.77 -4.37 -4.84
C GLY A 19 -6.34 -2.96 -5.27
N ASN A 20 -7.28 -2.02 -5.32
CA ASN A 20 -7.00 -0.63 -5.66
C ASN A 20 -6.15 0.07 -4.58
N ALA A 21 -6.39 -0.20 -3.30
CA ALA A 21 -5.57 0.32 -2.21
C ALA A 21 -4.11 -0.15 -2.31
N LEU A 22 -3.88 -1.43 -2.61
CA LEU A 22 -2.53 -1.97 -2.81
C LEU A 22 -1.85 -1.36 -4.04
N ALA A 23 -2.56 -1.30 -5.18
CA ALA A 23 -2.01 -0.75 -6.42
C ALA A 23 -1.64 0.74 -6.26
N SER A 24 -2.55 1.54 -5.69
CA SER A 24 -2.33 2.97 -5.45
C SER A 24 -1.21 3.24 -4.43
N PHE A 25 -1.11 2.44 -3.37
CA PHE A 25 -0.03 2.58 -2.40
C PHE A 25 1.35 2.36 -3.04
N ILE A 26 1.49 1.30 -3.84
CA ILE A 26 2.76 0.95 -4.49
C ILE A 26 3.16 1.99 -5.55
N THR A 27 2.19 2.53 -6.30
CA THR A 27 2.46 3.55 -7.31
C THR A 27 2.74 4.92 -6.69
N LEU A 28 2.02 5.32 -5.63
CA LEU A 28 2.26 6.59 -4.93
C LEU A 28 3.65 6.66 -4.29
N LEU A 29 4.17 5.52 -3.83
CA LEU A 29 5.53 5.42 -3.27
C LEU A 29 6.62 5.25 -4.34
N ASP A 30 6.27 5.22 -5.64
CA ASP A 30 7.19 5.00 -6.75
C ASP A 30 8.13 3.78 -6.56
N ILE A 31 7.63 2.72 -5.91
CA ILE A 31 8.43 1.51 -5.62
C ILE A 31 8.90 0.85 -6.93
N ILE A 32 8.01 0.73 -7.91
CA ILE A 32 8.29 0.07 -9.20
C ILE A 32 9.34 0.85 -10.02
N PRO A 33 9.18 2.17 -10.25
CA PRO A 33 10.22 2.98 -10.88
C PRO A 33 11.57 2.89 -10.17
N ARG A 34 11.57 2.94 -8.82
CA ARG A 34 12.81 2.89 -8.03
C ARG A 34 13.53 1.55 -8.12
N LEU A 35 12.77 0.45 -8.12
CA LEU A 35 13.30 -0.89 -8.41
C LEU A 35 13.95 -0.95 -9.78
N ALA A 36 13.25 -0.48 -10.82
CA ALA A 36 13.77 -0.47 -12.18
C ALA A 36 15.01 0.41 -12.35
N GLN A 37 15.10 1.51 -11.59
CA GLN A 37 16.27 2.37 -11.55
C GLN A 37 17.47 1.68 -10.90
N LEU A 38 17.28 1.02 -9.74
CA LEU A 38 18.34 0.28 -9.05
C LEU A 38 18.91 -0.88 -9.88
N THR A 39 18.06 -1.51 -10.70
CA THR A 39 18.48 -2.59 -11.62
C THR A 39 18.91 -2.09 -13.00
N ASN A 40 19.04 -0.77 -13.21
CA ASN A 40 19.38 -0.15 -14.51
C ASN A 40 18.48 -0.59 -15.68
N SER A 41 17.22 -0.93 -15.41
CA SER A 41 16.25 -1.52 -16.35
C SER A 41 14.97 -0.69 -16.48
N GLN A 42 15.10 0.63 -16.58
CA GLN A 42 13.98 1.58 -16.69
C GLN A 42 13.05 1.32 -17.88
N LYS A 43 13.58 0.76 -18.97
CA LYS A 43 12.78 0.38 -20.15
C LYS A 43 11.77 -0.75 -19.86
N SER A 44 11.94 -1.47 -18.75
CA SER A 44 11.16 -2.66 -18.40
C SER A 44 10.15 -2.43 -17.29
N ILE A 45 9.83 -1.18 -16.91
CA ILE A 45 8.84 -0.86 -15.86
C ILE A 45 7.51 -1.58 -16.08
N SER A 46 7.02 -1.66 -17.32
CA SER A 46 5.78 -2.38 -17.65
C SER A 46 5.85 -3.87 -17.30
N LEU A 47 7.02 -4.51 -17.45
CA LEU A 47 7.21 -5.91 -17.07
C LEU A 47 7.18 -6.08 -15.55
N TYR A 48 7.85 -5.20 -14.80
CA TYR A 48 7.80 -5.23 -13.33
C TYR A 48 6.37 -5.10 -12.81
N THR A 49 5.58 -4.17 -13.36
CA THR A 49 4.18 -4.00 -12.98
C THR A 49 3.35 -5.26 -13.26
N LYS A 50 3.52 -5.88 -14.44
CA LYS A 50 2.80 -7.12 -14.79
C LYS A 50 3.17 -8.27 -13.87
N VAL A 51 4.47 -8.49 -13.61
CA VAL A 51 4.94 -9.54 -12.71
C VAL A 51 4.41 -9.34 -11.30
N MET A 52 4.38 -8.09 -10.81
CA MET A 52 3.80 -7.78 -9.51
C MET A 52 2.30 -8.10 -9.45
N ILE A 53 1.51 -7.67 -10.44
CA ILE A 53 0.08 -7.96 -10.49
C ILE A 53 -0.16 -9.47 -10.48
N ILE A 54 0.55 -10.22 -11.33
CA ILE A 54 0.44 -11.69 -11.39
C ILE A 54 0.80 -12.31 -10.04
N SER A 55 1.86 -11.84 -9.39
CA SER A 55 2.30 -12.35 -8.09
C SER A 55 1.25 -12.12 -7.00
N VAL A 56 0.68 -10.92 -6.92
CA VAL A 56 -0.36 -10.59 -5.93
C VAL A 56 -1.61 -11.45 -6.14
N VAL A 57 -2.05 -11.62 -7.39
CA VAL A 57 -3.20 -12.48 -7.72
C VAL A 57 -2.93 -13.94 -7.35
N LEU A 58 -1.73 -14.46 -7.66
CA LEU A 58 -1.35 -15.84 -7.35
C LEU A 58 -1.29 -16.09 -5.84
N ILE A 59 -0.69 -15.16 -5.08
CA ILE A 59 -0.57 -15.25 -3.62
C ILE A 59 -1.94 -15.14 -2.95
N ALA A 60 -2.79 -14.21 -3.41
CA ALA A 60 -4.15 -14.07 -2.92
C ALA A 60 -4.96 -15.36 -3.16
N LEU A 61 -4.82 -15.97 -4.34
CA LEU A 61 -5.46 -17.24 -4.67
C LEU A 61 -4.95 -18.39 -3.79
N MET A 62 -3.64 -18.50 -3.58
CA MET A 62 -3.06 -19.53 -2.69
C MET A 62 -3.56 -19.37 -1.25
N THR A 63 -3.67 -18.14 -0.77
CA THR A 63 -4.15 -17.84 0.58
C THR A 63 -5.63 -18.19 0.70
N PHE A 64 -6.44 -17.88 -0.32
CA PHE A 64 -7.86 -18.24 -0.37
C PHE A 64 -8.08 -19.76 -0.39
N LEU A 65 -7.21 -20.51 -1.09
CA LEU A 65 -7.25 -21.97 -1.15
C LEU A 65 -6.66 -22.64 0.11
N ASN A 66 -6.19 -21.88 1.12
CA ASN A 66 -5.42 -22.37 2.26
C ASN A 66 -4.26 -23.30 1.85
N PHE A 67 -3.66 -23.01 0.69
CA PHE A 67 -2.59 -23.84 0.14
C PHE A 67 -1.30 -23.52 0.88
N SER A 68 -0.94 -24.36 1.85
CA SER A 68 0.29 -24.22 2.60
C SER A 68 1.43 -24.98 1.93
N ILE A 69 2.46 -24.27 1.49
CA ILE A 69 3.69 -24.88 0.98
C ILE A 69 4.63 -25.10 2.17
N LYS A 70 4.96 -26.37 2.46
CA LYS A 70 6.00 -26.71 3.43
C LYS A 70 7.37 -26.59 2.76
N LEU A 71 7.99 -25.42 2.90
CA LEU A 71 9.36 -25.17 2.43
C LEU A 71 10.39 -25.61 3.47
N ASN A 72 11.50 -26.18 3.00
CA ASN A 72 12.63 -26.51 3.86
C ASN A 72 13.30 -25.23 4.37
N THR A 73 13.90 -25.27 5.56
CA THR A 73 14.50 -24.09 6.24
C THR A 73 15.52 -23.36 5.38
N PHE A 74 16.23 -24.07 4.49
CA PHE A 74 17.18 -23.47 3.56
C PHE A 74 16.55 -22.47 2.58
N PHE A 75 15.30 -22.69 2.17
CA PHE A 75 14.58 -21.76 1.29
C PHE A 75 14.13 -20.48 1.99
N LEU A 76 14.09 -20.45 3.34
CA LEU A 76 13.75 -19.23 4.07
C LEU A 76 14.83 -18.16 3.96
N ILE A 77 16.09 -18.54 3.73
CA ILE A 77 17.22 -17.61 3.64
C ILE A 77 17.04 -16.62 2.47
N PRO A 78 16.88 -17.05 1.21
CA PRO A 78 16.67 -16.12 0.10
C PRO A 78 15.34 -15.35 0.23
N ILE A 79 14.29 -15.97 0.77
CA ILE A 79 12.99 -15.31 1.01
C ILE A 79 13.13 -14.17 2.05
N GLY A 80 13.90 -14.40 3.11
CA GLY A 80 14.18 -13.39 4.12
C GLY A 80 14.96 -12.20 3.56
N LEU A 81 15.94 -12.48 2.69
CA LEU A 81 16.72 -11.43 2.02
C LEU A 81 15.85 -10.58 1.09
N THR A 82 14.99 -11.19 0.28
CA THR A 82 14.09 -10.45 -0.61
C THR A 82 13.06 -9.63 0.19
N MET A 83 12.57 -10.17 1.32
CA MET A 83 11.68 -9.43 2.21
C MET A 83 12.40 -8.24 2.86
N GLY A 84 13.64 -8.42 3.31
CA GLY A 84 14.48 -7.34 3.83
C GLY A 84 14.73 -6.25 2.80
N ALA A 85 15.04 -6.62 1.55
CA ALA A 85 15.19 -5.68 0.45
C ALA A 85 13.89 -4.91 0.17
N TYR A 86 12.74 -5.59 0.17
CA TYR A 86 11.42 -4.95 0.01
C TYR A 86 11.12 -3.95 1.12
N ILE A 87 11.35 -4.32 2.38
CA ILE A 87 11.15 -3.42 3.54
C ILE A 87 12.12 -2.23 3.46
N GLY A 88 13.37 -2.44 3.06
CA GLY A 88 14.35 -1.38 2.86
C GLY A 88 13.92 -0.38 1.78
N LEU A 89 13.37 -0.87 0.67
CA LEU A 89 12.81 -0.02 -0.39
C LEU A 89 11.60 0.78 0.07
N LEU A 90 10.70 0.15 0.83
CA LEU A 90 9.56 0.84 1.43
C LEU A 90 10.00 1.95 2.38
N ALA A 91 10.99 1.67 3.25
CA ALA A 91 11.51 2.66 4.18
C ALA A 91 12.15 3.86 3.44
N ALA A 92 12.95 3.59 2.39
CA ALA A 92 13.55 4.63 1.56
C ALA A 92 12.49 5.47 0.81
N ALA A 93 11.46 4.82 0.25
CA ALA A 93 10.36 5.50 -0.43
C ALA A 93 9.56 6.39 0.53
N LEU A 94 9.25 5.90 1.73
CA LEU A 94 8.59 6.70 2.75
C LEU A 94 9.43 7.91 3.16
N ALA A 95 10.74 7.74 3.37
CA ALA A 95 11.63 8.84 3.71
C ALA A 95 11.67 9.91 2.60
N GLU A 96 11.64 9.50 1.33
CA GLU A 96 11.59 10.43 0.19
C GLU A 96 10.28 11.21 0.14
N VAL A 97 9.13 10.53 0.30
CA VAL A 97 7.82 11.20 0.32
C VAL A 97 7.69 12.14 1.53
N VAL A 98 8.20 11.75 2.70
CA VAL A 98 8.22 12.62 3.88
C VAL A 98 9.11 13.84 3.64
N ASN A 99 10.25 13.68 2.95
CA ASN A 99 11.11 14.80 2.57
C ASN A 99 10.48 15.76 1.55
N VAL A 100 9.39 15.38 0.87
CA VAL A 100 8.61 16.30 0.03
C VAL A 100 7.81 17.32 0.87
N ILE A 101 7.41 16.98 2.09
CA ILE A 101 6.61 17.88 2.95
C ILE A 101 7.38 19.19 3.25
N PRO A 102 8.65 19.16 3.72
CA PRO A 102 9.48 20.36 3.86
C PRO A 102 9.65 21.15 2.56
N VAL A 103 9.80 20.46 1.43
CA VAL A 103 9.95 21.11 0.12
C VAL A 103 8.68 21.88 -0.26
N LEU A 104 7.50 21.30 0.01
CA LEU A 104 6.22 21.95 -0.25
C LEU A 104 6.02 23.18 0.64
N VAL A 105 6.37 23.07 1.93
CA VAL A 105 6.34 24.18 2.89
C VAL A 105 7.21 25.34 2.42
N ASN A 106 8.43 25.04 1.98
CA ASN A 106 9.36 26.05 1.47
C ASN A 106 8.87 26.68 0.16
N ARG A 107 8.27 25.89 -0.74
CA ARG A 107 7.74 26.40 -2.02
C ARG A 107 6.52 27.31 -1.85
N LEU A 108 5.71 27.07 -0.83
CA LEU A 108 4.52 27.88 -0.55
C LEU A 108 4.83 29.08 0.36
N ASN A 109 6.09 29.27 0.80
CA ASN A 109 6.50 30.27 1.79
C ASN A 109 5.68 30.23 3.10
N ILE A 110 5.21 29.04 3.49
CA ILE A 110 4.37 28.85 4.69
C ILE A 110 5.21 28.28 5.85
N GLN A 111 6.49 28.64 5.92
CA GLN A 111 7.45 28.13 6.91
C GLN A 111 6.95 28.36 8.34
N ASP A 112 6.29 29.48 8.58
CA ASP A 112 5.80 29.85 9.91
C ASP A 112 4.47 29.16 10.30
N TYR A 113 3.71 28.59 9.35
CA TYR A 113 2.40 27.97 9.62
C TYR A 113 2.37 26.45 9.47
N VAL A 114 3.52 25.78 9.34
CA VAL A 114 3.62 24.30 9.30
C VAL A 114 2.92 23.68 10.51
N TYR A 115 3.06 24.31 11.68
CA TYR A 115 2.42 23.87 12.91
C TYR A 115 0.89 23.82 12.78
N TYR A 116 0.27 24.83 12.17
CA TYR A 116 -1.18 24.86 11.95
C TYR A 116 -1.64 23.83 10.93
N VAL A 117 -0.85 23.58 9.88
CA VAL A 117 -1.14 22.52 8.89
C VAL A 117 -1.10 21.14 9.55
N LEU A 118 -0.11 20.88 10.41
CA LEU A 118 -0.02 19.63 11.15
C LEU A 118 -1.17 19.44 12.15
N ILE A 119 -1.60 20.51 12.82
CA ILE A 119 -2.78 20.49 13.70
C ILE A 119 -4.05 20.22 12.90
N ALA A 120 -4.24 20.88 11.76
CA ALA A 120 -5.42 20.66 10.93
C ALA A 120 -5.49 19.20 10.43
N LEU A 121 -4.36 18.63 10.02
CA LEU A 121 -4.24 17.22 9.62
C LEU A 121 -4.51 16.25 10.78
N SER A 122 -3.96 16.53 11.97
CA SER A 122 -4.15 15.67 13.14
C SER A 122 -5.59 15.71 13.63
N VAL A 123 -6.20 16.90 13.71
CA VAL A 123 -7.62 17.07 14.04
C VAL A 123 -8.50 16.37 13.01
N GLY A 124 -8.21 16.51 11.71
CA GLY A 124 -8.92 15.79 10.67
C GLY A 124 -8.87 14.26 10.84
N LYS A 125 -7.69 13.70 11.18
CA LYS A 125 -7.54 12.27 11.49
C LYS A 125 -8.30 11.85 12.75
N VAL A 126 -8.26 12.65 13.81
CA VAL A 126 -8.98 12.37 15.07
C VAL A 126 -10.48 12.39 14.84
N VAL A 127 -10.99 13.42 14.16
CA VAL A 127 -12.41 13.54 13.80
C VAL A 127 -12.83 12.37 12.91
N GLY A 128 -12.05 12.03 11.88
CA GLY A 128 -12.32 10.87 11.03
C GLY A 128 -12.38 9.54 11.82
N SER A 129 -11.45 9.35 12.76
CA SER A 129 -11.45 8.18 13.65
C SER A 129 -12.65 8.15 14.58
N LEU A 130 -13.06 9.30 15.13
CA LEU A 130 -14.24 9.40 16.00
C LEU A 130 -15.53 9.11 15.23
N LEU A 131 -15.66 9.62 14.01
CA LEU A 131 -16.80 9.33 13.14
C LEU A 131 -16.88 7.84 12.78
N GLN A 132 -15.74 7.22 12.45
CA GLN A 132 -15.65 5.77 12.20
C GLN A 132 -16.20 4.97 13.38
N TRP A 133 -15.81 5.34 14.60
CA TRP A 133 -16.19 4.60 15.81
C TRP A 133 -17.63 4.86 16.25
N LEU A 134 -18.04 6.13 16.32
CA LEU A 134 -19.33 6.53 16.89
C LEU A 134 -20.50 6.33 15.94
N ILE A 135 -20.29 6.48 14.63
CA ILE A 135 -21.39 6.47 13.65
C ILE A 135 -21.38 5.18 12.84
N LEU A 136 -20.21 4.71 12.40
CA LEU A 136 -20.14 3.59 11.47
C LEU A 136 -20.16 2.23 12.19
N PHE A 137 -19.53 2.14 13.36
CA PHE A 137 -19.48 0.89 14.15
C PHE A 137 -20.66 0.69 15.10
N ASN A 138 -21.33 1.77 15.51
CA ASN A 138 -22.47 1.70 16.44
C ASN A 138 -23.83 1.56 15.73
N VAL A 139 -23.84 1.51 14.39
CA VAL A 139 -25.03 1.17 13.59
C VAL A 139 -25.00 -0.34 13.38
N ASN A 140 -25.43 -1.06 14.41
CA ASN A 140 -25.87 -2.46 14.34
C ASN A 140 -27.40 -2.51 14.46
#